data_AF-A0A140GQZ3-F1
#
_entry.id   AF-A0A140GQZ3-F1
#
_cell.length_a   1.000
_cell.length_b   1.000
_cell.length_c   1.000
_cell.angle_alpha   90.00
_cell.angle_beta   90.00
_cell.angle_gamma   90.00
#
_symmetry.space_group_name_H-M   'P 1'
#
loop_
_entity.id
_entity.type
_entity.pdbx_description
1 polymer ?
#
loop_
_entity_poly.entity_id
_entity_poly.type
_entity_poly.pdbx_seq_one_letter_code
_entity_poly.pdbx_strand_id
1 'polypeptide(L)'
;MKYMSKIKKFIKNNKGIATLELAIGMIILIIILIFSIDLLKIAHTYYVSGQQLNYVARTIGIEGGVHAQEPKGFPEKYYTSADIIRSMKQGFASTGIKEKDFYVVIKNLDNNKSVTLKPTSNITVDYAQGVDVELHVKYKWSLLSQIIPMMNQGNREFTLKRFVVSEFKYNYNDWD
;
A
#
# COMPACT_ATOMS: atom_id res chain seq x y z
N MET A 1 -26.24 -64.85 13.16
CA MET A 1 -25.04 -64.37 13.92
C MET A 1 -23.81 -64.00 13.08
N LYS A 2 -23.59 -64.54 11.86
CA LYS A 2 -22.41 -64.25 11.01
C LYS A 2 -22.33 -62.82 10.41
N TYR A 3 -23.44 -62.11 10.29
CA TYR A 3 -23.49 -60.77 9.69
C TYR A 3 -23.08 -59.65 10.67
N MET A 4 -23.43 -59.78 11.96
CA MET A 4 -23.04 -58.82 13.00
C MET A 4 -21.53 -58.77 13.25
N SER A 5 -20.80 -59.87 13.04
CA SER A 5 -19.34 -59.88 13.20
C SER A 5 -18.60 -59.21 12.03
N LYS A 6 -19.15 -59.25 10.81
CA LYS A 6 -18.61 -58.54 9.64
C LYS A 6 -18.82 -57.02 9.74
N ILE A 7 -19.98 -56.57 10.21
CA ILE A 7 -20.28 -55.15 10.43
C ILE A 7 -19.40 -54.57 11.55
N LYS A 8 -19.22 -55.30 12.66
CA LYS A 8 -18.28 -54.93 13.72
C LYS A 8 -16.83 -54.80 13.22
N LYS A 9 -16.38 -55.65 12.28
CA LYS A 9 -15.04 -55.54 11.68
C LYS A 9 -14.88 -54.34 10.76
N PHE A 10 -15.92 -53.94 10.03
CA PHE A 10 -15.91 -52.75 9.18
C PHE A 10 -15.85 -51.46 9.99
N ILE A 11 -16.62 -51.37 11.08
CA ILE A 11 -16.63 -50.22 12.00
C ILE A 11 -15.33 -50.12 12.82
N LYS A 12 -14.67 -51.26 13.10
CA LYS A 12 -13.38 -51.27 13.82
C LYS A 12 -12.19 -50.85 12.94
N ASN A 13 -12.40 -50.65 11.64
CA ASN A 13 -11.34 -50.31 10.70
C ASN A 13 -11.19 -48.79 10.54
N ASN A 14 -10.76 -48.11 11.62
CA ASN A 14 -10.55 -46.65 11.67
C ASN A 14 -9.40 -46.13 10.79
N LYS A 15 -8.70 -47.01 10.06
CA LYS A 15 -7.57 -46.62 9.19
C LYS A 15 -7.98 -45.61 8.10
N GLY A 16 -9.20 -45.74 7.57
CA GLY A 16 -9.73 -44.80 6.56
C GLY A 16 -10.06 -43.42 7.14
N ILE A 17 -10.62 -43.37 8.35
CA ILE A 17 -10.94 -42.12 9.05
C ILE A 17 -9.67 -41.39 9.47
N ALA A 18 -8.67 -42.10 10.00
CA ALA A 18 -7.38 -41.52 10.35
C ALA A 18 -6.63 -40.96 9.12
N THR A 19 -6.77 -41.60 7.96
CA THR A 19 -6.18 -41.11 6.69
C THR A 19 -6.88 -39.83 6.21
N LEU A 20 -8.21 -39.77 6.34
CA LEU A 20 -9.01 -38.56 6.02
C LEU A 20 -8.67 -37.39 6.95
N GLU A 21 -8.58 -37.65 8.25
CA GLU A 21 -8.22 -36.64 9.24
C GLU A 21 -6.81 -36.07 8.98
N LEU A 22 -5.85 -36.94 8.67
CA LEU A 22 -4.49 -36.52 8.30
C LEU A 22 -4.49 -35.70 7.00
N ALA A 23 -5.27 -36.08 6.00
CA ALA A 23 -5.39 -35.33 4.75
C ALA A 23 -5.98 -33.93 4.97
N ILE A 24 -7.04 -33.82 5.79
CA ILE A 24 -7.65 -32.53 6.14
C ILE A 24 -6.65 -31.67 6.91
N GLY A 25 -5.92 -32.24 7.88
CA GLY A 25 -4.88 -31.54 8.64
C GLY A 25 -3.79 -30.97 7.74
N MET A 26 -3.33 -31.74 6.75
CA MET A 26 -2.34 -31.28 5.77
C MET A 26 -2.86 -30.12 4.90
N ILE A 27 -4.12 -30.17 4.47
CA ILE A 27 -4.73 -29.08 3.69
C ILE A 27 -4.80 -27.80 4.52
N ILE A 28 -5.23 -27.90 5.79
CA ILE A 28 -5.29 -26.75 6.71
C ILE A 28 -3.89 -26.16 6.89
N LEU A 29 -2.87 -27.00 7.09
CA LEU A 29 -1.49 -26.55 7.24
C LEU A 29 -0.98 -25.81 5.99
N ILE A 30 -1.29 -26.30 4.80
CA ILE A 30 -0.97 -25.63 3.53
C ILE A 30 -1.66 -24.27 3.44
N ILE A 31 -2.95 -24.18 3.80
CA ILE A 31 -3.71 -22.93 3.79
C ILE A 31 -3.07 -21.91 4.73
N ILE A 32 -2.68 -22.32 5.94
CA ILE A 32 -2.01 -21.44 6.91
C ILE A 32 -0.68 -20.93 6.36
N LEU A 33 0.14 -21.81 5.76
CA LEU A 33 1.43 -21.42 5.18
C LEU A 33 1.25 -20.41 4.03
N ILE A 34 0.25 -20.64 3.18
CA ILE A 34 -0.10 -19.72 2.08
C ILE A 34 -0.57 -18.37 2.62
N PHE A 35 -1.40 -18.37 3.66
CA PHE A 35 -1.84 -17.15 4.33
C PHE A 35 -0.65 -16.38 4.93
N SER A 36 0.30 -17.05 5.57
CA SER A 36 1.51 -16.42 6.12
C SER A 36 2.37 -15.78 5.03
N ILE A 37 2.54 -16.43 3.88
CA ILE A 37 3.29 -15.86 2.75
C ILE A 37 2.59 -14.60 2.20
N ASP A 38 1.27 -14.64 2.02
CA ASP A 38 0.53 -13.45 1.58
C ASP A 38 0.63 -12.31 2.62
N LEU A 39 0.54 -12.62 3.92
CA LEU A 39 0.76 -11.62 4.98
C LEU A 39 2.13 -10.96 4.88
N LEU A 40 3.19 -11.74 4.65
CA LEU A 40 4.55 -11.19 4.47
C LEU A 40 4.63 -10.24 3.27
N LYS A 41 3.97 -10.58 2.15
CA LYS A 41 3.90 -9.69 0.97
C LYS A 41 3.18 -8.39 1.28
N ILE A 42 2.05 -8.45 1.99
CA ILE A 42 1.29 -7.26 2.40
C ILE A 42 2.10 -6.41 3.38
N ALA A 43 2.78 -7.03 4.34
CA ALA A 43 3.64 -6.34 5.30
C ALA A 43 4.83 -5.65 4.61
N HIS A 44 5.52 -6.33 3.68
CA HIS A 44 6.58 -5.73 2.86
C HIS A 44 6.06 -4.54 2.07
N THR A 45 4.89 -4.69 1.45
CA THR A 45 4.21 -3.62 0.72
C THR A 45 3.91 -2.42 1.62
N TYR A 46 3.35 -2.65 2.80
CA TYR A 46 3.07 -1.61 3.78
C TYR A 46 4.35 -0.87 4.22
N TYR A 47 5.43 -1.60 4.48
CA TYR A 47 6.72 -1.03 4.83
C TYR A 47 7.29 -0.13 3.73
N VAL A 48 7.33 -0.61 2.48
CA VAL A 48 7.80 0.18 1.34
C VAL A 48 6.93 1.42 1.12
N SER A 49 5.60 1.28 1.21
CA SER A 49 4.67 2.42 1.14
C SER A 49 4.96 3.47 2.20
N GLY A 50 5.31 3.06 3.43
CA GLY A 50 5.72 3.98 4.49
C GLY A 50 6.99 4.75 4.16
N GLN A 51 8.00 4.08 3.59
CA GLN A 51 9.25 4.73 3.17
C GLN A 51 9.03 5.72 2.03
N GLN A 52 8.23 5.33 1.03
CA GLN A 52 7.88 6.22 -0.08
C GLN A 52 7.09 7.44 0.39
N LEU A 53 6.11 7.24 1.27
CA LEU A 53 5.35 8.35 1.84
C LEU A 53 6.24 9.31 2.63
N ASN A 54 7.21 8.81 3.41
CA ASN A 54 8.17 9.66 4.12
C ASN A 54 9.01 10.49 3.15
N TYR A 55 9.50 9.88 2.05
CA TYR A 55 10.25 10.59 1.01
C TYR A 55 9.41 11.71 0.39
N VAL A 56 8.17 11.40 -0.02
CA VAL A 56 7.26 12.37 -0.63
C VAL A 56 6.92 13.49 0.35
N ALA A 57 6.54 13.16 1.59
CA ALA A 57 6.19 14.15 2.58
C ALA A 57 7.37 15.09 2.88
N ARG A 58 8.58 14.55 3.03
CA ARG A 58 9.79 15.36 3.23
C ARG A 58 10.07 16.27 2.04
N THR A 59 9.96 15.75 0.82
CA THR A 59 10.17 16.54 -0.41
C THR A 59 9.20 17.72 -0.45
N ILE A 60 7.91 17.46 -0.20
CA ILE A 60 6.86 18.50 -0.15
C ILE A 60 7.12 19.54 0.95
N GLY A 61 7.57 19.10 2.13
CA GLY A 61 7.91 19.99 3.24
C GLY A 61 9.07 20.92 2.89
N ILE A 62 10.13 20.40 2.27
CA ILE A 62 11.30 21.20 1.86
C ILE A 62 10.95 22.15 0.71
N GLU A 63 10.14 21.71 -0.25
CA GLU A 63 9.82 22.47 -1.47
C GLU A 63 8.65 23.45 -1.31
N GLY A 64 7.95 23.39 -0.17
CA GLY A 64 6.75 24.19 0.06
C GLY A 64 5.60 23.86 -0.88
N GLY A 65 5.43 22.57 -1.20
CA GLY A 65 4.38 22.09 -2.08
C GLY A 65 4.89 21.24 -3.23
N VAL A 66 4.10 21.16 -4.30
CA VAL A 66 4.44 20.43 -5.53
C VAL A 66 4.01 21.23 -6.73
N HIS A 67 4.88 21.33 -7.73
CA HIS A 67 4.61 21.99 -8.99
C HIS A 67 4.85 21.06 -10.19
N ALA A 68 4.13 21.30 -11.29
CA ALA A 68 4.31 20.60 -12.56
C ALA A 68 5.63 20.97 -13.26
N GLN A 69 6.11 22.17 -12.99
CA GLN A 69 7.39 22.71 -13.48
C GLN A 69 8.11 23.37 -12.31
N GLU A 70 9.43 23.42 -12.39
CA GLU A 70 10.26 24.10 -11.40
C GLU A 70 9.85 25.58 -11.30
N PRO A 71 9.48 26.06 -10.10
CA PRO A 71 9.13 27.46 -9.91
C PRO A 71 10.37 28.34 -10.09
N LYS A 72 10.19 29.51 -10.73
CA LYS A 72 11.27 30.48 -10.90
C LYS A 72 11.80 30.93 -9.54
N GLY A 73 13.12 31.00 -9.40
CA GLY A 73 13.77 31.45 -8.17
C GLY A 73 13.89 30.39 -7.07
N PHE A 74 13.56 29.12 -7.35
CA PHE A 74 13.91 28.03 -6.43
C PHE A 74 15.44 27.84 -6.42
N PRO A 75 16.10 27.87 -5.25
CA PRO A 75 17.57 27.96 -5.17
C PRO A 75 18.29 26.64 -5.44
N GLU A 76 17.60 25.51 -5.29
CA GLU A 76 18.15 24.16 -5.43
C GLU A 76 17.48 23.41 -6.57
N LYS A 77 17.80 22.12 -6.74
CA LYS A 77 17.10 21.27 -7.70
C LYS A 77 15.68 20.98 -7.21
N TYR A 78 14.67 21.44 -7.94
CA TYR A 78 13.28 21.14 -7.66
C TYR A 78 12.85 19.76 -8.19
N TYR A 79 12.12 18.99 -7.39
CA TYR A 79 11.45 17.75 -7.79
C TYR A 79 10.02 18.04 -8.22
N THR A 80 9.76 17.96 -9.51
CA THR A 80 8.40 18.17 -10.04
C THR A 80 7.44 17.06 -9.57
N SER A 81 6.14 17.32 -9.65
CA SER A 81 5.11 16.28 -9.44
C SER A 81 5.36 15.02 -10.24
N ALA A 82 5.86 15.15 -11.48
CA ALA A 82 6.21 14.03 -12.33
C ALA A 82 7.43 13.25 -11.79
N ASP A 83 8.44 13.95 -11.25
CA ASP A 83 9.61 13.33 -10.65
C ASP A 83 9.26 12.55 -9.39
N ILE A 84 8.42 13.14 -8.51
CA ILE A 84 7.93 12.50 -7.30
C ILE A 84 7.16 11.22 -7.66
N ILE A 85 6.22 11.29 -8.61
CA ILE A 85 5.46 10.12 -9.07
C ILE A 85 6.40 9.05 -9.64
N ARG A 86 7.41 9.44 -10.43
CA ARG A 86 8.38 8.51 -11.01
C ARG A 86 9.21 7.81 -9.92
N SER A 87 9.67 8.54 -8.92
CA SER A 87 10.40 7.97 -7.77
C SER A 87 9.53 6.97 -7.01
N MET A 88 8.25 7.28 -6.77
CA MET A 88 7.31 6.35 -6.14
C MET A 88 7.11 5.08 -6.98
N LYS A 89 6.96 5.20 -8.31
CA LYS A 89 6.85 4.05 -9.21
C LYS A 89 8.07 3.14 -9.11
N GLN A 90 9.27 3.73 -9.07
CA GLN A 90 10.51 2.97 -8.91
C GLN A 90 10.57 2.29 -7.54
N GLY A 91 10.17 2.98 -6.47
CA GLY A 91 10.07 2.41 -5.13
C GLY A 91 9.11 1.23 -5.04
N PHE A 92 7.99 1.28 -5.76
CA PHE A 92 7.00 0.20 -5.81
C PHE A 92 7.31 -0.93 -6.80
N ALA A 93 8.35 -0.81 -7.63
CA ALA A 93 8.68 -1.84 -8.60
C ALA A 93 8.90 -3.22 -7.96
N SER A 94 9.42 -3.26 -6.72
CA SER A 94 9.68 -4.48 -5.95
C SER A 94 8.45 -5.08 -5.26
N THR A 95 7.36 -4.33 -5.12
CA THR A 95 6.15 -4.76 -4.38
C THR A 95 5.08 -5.35 -5.29
N GLY A 96 5.22 -5.17 -6.62
CA GLY A 96 4.21 -5.58 -7.60
C GLY A 96 2.98 -4.67 -7.62
N ILE A 97 3.00 -3.53 -6.92
CA ILE A 97 1.98 -2.49 -7.02
C ILE A 97 2.09 -1.81 -8.37
N LYS A 98 0.96 -1.70 -9.09
CA LYS A 98 0.89 -0.93 -10.34
C LYS A 98 0.49 0.51 -10.05
N GLU A 99 0.78 1.39 -10.99
CA GLU A 99 0.42 2.82 -10.89
C GLU A 99 -1.06 3.06 -10.58
N LYS A 100 -1.96 2.28 -11.16
CA LYS A 100 -3.41 2.38 -10.91
C LYS A 100 -3.84 1.92 -9.50
N ASP A 101 -2.95 1.23 -8.80
CA ASP A 101 -3.19 0.61 -7.50
C ASP A 101 -2.68 1.50 -6.35
N PHE A 102 -2.18 2.71 -6.64
CA PHE A 102 -1.90 3.70 -5.60
C PHE A 102 -2.23 5.13 -6.05
N TYR A 103 -2.48 6.01 -5.09
CA TYR A 103 -2.56 7.45 -5.32
C TYR A 103 -2.15 8.22 -4.07
N VAL A 104 -1.66 9.44 -4.25
CA VAL A 104 -1.26 10.34 -3.16
C VAL A 104 -2.19 11.53 -3.13
N VAL A 105 -2.63 11.92 -1.93
CA VAL A 105 -3.41 13.12 -1.68
C VAL A 105 -2.59 14.04 -0.80
N ILE A 106 -2.46 15.30 -1.21
CA ILE A 106 -1.73 16.34 -0.48
C ILE A 106 -2.76 17.36 -0.02
N LYS A 107 -2.83 17.64 1.27
CA LYS A 107 -3.76 18.58 1.89
C LYS A 107 -2.97 19.69 2.56
N ASN A 108 -3.17 20.92 2.13
CA ASN A 108 -2.72 22.10 2.86
C ASN A 108 -3.76 22.39 3.96
N LEU A 109 -3.32 22.42 5.21
CA LEU A 109 -4.20 22.52 6.38
C LEU A 109 -4.63 23.96 6.67
N ASP A 110 -3.85 24.93 6.22
CA ASP A 110 -4.13 26.35 6.44
C ASP A 110 -5.23 26.87 5.50
N ASN A 111 -5.25 26.40 4.24
CA ASN A 111 -6.24 26.83 3.24
C ASN A 111 -7.27 25.73 2.87
N ASN A 112 -7.22 24.57 3.53
CA ASN A 112 -8.07 23.40 3.27
C ASN A 112 -8.06 22.92 1.80
N LYS A 113 -7.05 23.27 1.00
CA LYS A 113 -6.92 22.77 -0.38
C LYS A 113 -6.36 21.35 -0.35
N SER A 114 -7.03 20.44 -1.06
CA SER A 114 -6.63 19.06 -1.23
C SER A 114 -6.42 18.77 -2.72
N VAL A 115 -5.28 18.18 -3.07
CA VAL A 115 -4.94 17.81 -4.45
C VAL A 115 -4.47 16.37 -4.49
N THR A 116 -5.04 15.58 -5.40
CA THR A 116 -4.48 14.28 -5.75
C THR A 116 -3.27 14.49 -6.66
N LEU A 117 -2.14 13.89 -6.29
CA LEU A 117 -0.88 14.01 -7.02
C LEU A 117 -1.02 13.39 -8.43
N LYS A 118 -0.83 14.23 -9.43
CA LYS A 118 -0.76 13.90 -10.86
C LYS A 118 0.46 14.63 -11.45
N PRO A 119 0.96 14.23 -12.62
CA PRO A 119 2.12 14.88 -13.25
C PRO A 119 1.93 16.37 -13.57
N THR A 120 0.69 16.87 -13.49
CA THR A 120 0.32 18.26 -13.75
C THR A 120 -0.20 18.97 -12.49
N SER A 121 -0.04 18.36 -11.31
CA SER A 121 -0.56 18.92 -10.07
C SER A 121 0.29 20.10 -9.61
N ASN A 122 -0.41 21.13 -9.15
CA ASN A 122 0.19 22.31 -8.54
C ASN A 122 -0.49 22.56 -7.19
N ILE A 123 0.29 22.55 -6.12
CA ILE A 123 -0.13 22.94 -4.79
C ILE A 123 1.02 23.70 -4.14
N THR A 124 0.73 24.90 -3.65
CA THR A 124 1.70 25.75 -2.95
C THR A 124 1.33 25.79 -1.48
N VAL A 125 2.37 25.77 -0.65
CA VAL A 125 2.28 25.79 0.80
C VAL A 125 3.33 26.79 1.29
N ASP A 126 2.88 27.85 1.94
CA ASP A 126 3.79 28.87 2.45
C ASP A 126 4.58 28.39 3.66
N TYR A 127 5.64 29.11 3.99
CA TYR A 127 6.48 28.84 5.15
C TYR A 127 5.68 28.65 6.43
N ALA A 128 6.05 27.64 7.22
CA ALA A 128 5.43 27.25 8.48
C ALA A 128 3.97 26.75 8.40
N GLN A 129 3.41 26.60 7.19
CA GLN A 129 2.08 25.99 7.01
C GLN A 129 2.16 24.45 7.10
N GLY A 130 1.08 23.85 7.60
CA GLY A 130 0.96 22.41 7.79
C GLY A 130 0.47 21.68 6.54
N VAL A 131 1.08 20.54 6.24
CA VAL A 131 0.72 19.68 5.11
C VAL A 131 0.49 18.25 5.55
N ASP A 132 -0.69 17.73 5.23
CA ASP A 132 -1.01 16.31 5.35
C ASP A 132 -0.83 15.61 4.01
N VAL A 133 0.02 14.59 3.99
CA VAL A 133 0.24 13.73 2.83
C VAL A 133 -0.33 12.35 3.13
N GLU A 134 -1.31 11.93 2.34
CA GLU A 134 -1.99 10.64 2.45
C GLU A 134 -1.64 9.78 1.24
N LEU A 135 -1.09 8.59 1.48
CA LEU A 135 -0.85 7.59 0.46
C LEU A 135 -1.89 6.49 0.59
N HIS A 136 -2.62 6.26 -0.49
CA HIS A 136 -3.64 5.24 -0.62
C HIS A 136 -3.12 4.12 -1.50
N VAL A 137 -3.13 2.89 -0.99
CA VAL A 137 -2.58 1.73 -1.70
C VAL A 137 -3.58 0.59 -1.68
N LYS A 138 -3.94 0.14 -2.87
CA LYS A 138 -4.79 -1.03 -3.10
C LYS A 138 -3.92 -2.27 -3.06
N TYR A 139 -4.40 -3.29 -2.36
CA TYR A 139 -3.72 -4.58 -2.28
C TYR A 139 -4.71 -5.71 -2.48
N LYS A 140 -4.17 -6.89 -2.80
CA LYS A 140 -4.94 -8.11 -3.00
C LYS A 140 -4.22 -9.30 -2.37
N TRP A 141 -4.99 -10.28 -1.93
CA TRP A 141 -4.45 -11.58 -1.53
C TRP A 141 -4.07 -12.33 -2.80
N SER A 142 -2.80 -12.71 -2.94
CA SER A 142 -2.29 -13.24 -4.20
C SER A 142 -2.46 -14.75 -4.31
N LEU A 143 -2.20 -15.45 -3.22
CA LEU A 143 -2.20 -16.90 -3.15
C LEU A 143 -3.49 -17.41 -2.51
N LEU A 144 -3.91 -16.80 -1.41
CA LEU A 144 -5.11 -17.21 -0.68
C LEU A 144 -6.38 -17.08 -1.54
N SER A 145 -6.41 -16.09 -2.43
CA SER A 145 -7.54 -15.90 -3.34
C SER A 145 -7.72 -17.01 -4.38
N GLN A 146 -6.67 -17.78 -4.66
CA GLN A 146 -6.73 -18.91 -5.58
C GLN A 146 -7.42 -20.11 -4.94
N ILE A 147 -7.37 -20.20 -3.61
CA ILE A 147 -7.99 -21.27 -2.82
C ILE A 147 -9.39 -20.87 -2.38
N ILE A 148 -9.56 -19.61 -1.96
CA ILE A 148 -10.82 -19.06 -1.46
C ILE A 148 -11.20 -17.87 -2.35
N PRO A 149 -11.99 -18.08 -3.43
CA PRO A 149 -12.29 -17.03 -4.42
C PRO A 149 -12.92 -15.77 -3.82
N MET A 150 -13.68 -15.92 -2.73
CA MET A 150 -14.32 -14.82 -2.01
C MET A 150 -13.30 -13.84 -1.39
N MET A 151 -12.05 -14.24 -1.17
CA MET A 151 -11.03 -13.37 -0.57
C MET A 151 -10.60 -12.20 -1.48
N ASN A 152 -10.82 -12.30 -2.80
CA ASN A 152 -10.58 -11.19 -3.75
C ASN A 152 -11.82 -10.35 -4.06
N GLN A 153 -12.97 -10.61 -3.43
CA GLN A 153 -14.15 -9.76 -3.60
C GLN A 153 -14.01 -8.52 -2.70
N GLY A 154 -13.62 -7.40 -3.30
CA GLY A 154 -13.56 -6.09 -2.63
C GLY A 154 -12.32 -5.26 -2.98
N ASN A 155 -12.50 -3.95 -3.09
CA ASN A 155 -11.40 -3.00 -3.18
C ASN A 155 -10.75 -2.85 -1.79
N ARG A 156 -9.76 -3.69 -1.49
CA ARG A 156 -9.01 -3.56 -0.25
C ARG A 156 -7.94 -2.50 -0.41
N GLU A 157 -7.99 -1.52 0.48
CA GLU A 157 -7.09 -0.38 0.48
C GLU A 157 -6.61 -0.12 1.90
N PHE A 158 -5.36 0.28 2.05
CA PHE A 158 -4.89 0.90 3.29
C PHE A 158 -4.40 2.32 2.99
N THR A 159 -4.60 3.20 3.96
CA THR A 159 -4.16 4.59 3.88
C THR A 159 -3.07 4.83 4.92
N LEU A 160 -1.97 5.41 4.46
CA LEU A 160 -0.88 5.90 5.30
C LEU A 160 -0.92 7.42 5.29
N LYS A 161 -0.67 8.04 6.45
CA LYS A 161 -0.66 9.50 6.60
C LYS A 161 0.65 9.98 7.19
N ARG A 162 1.13 11.13 6.71
CA ARG A 162 2.26 11.87 7.28
C ARG A 162 1.93 13.36 7.29
N PHE A 163 2.27 13.99 8.40
CA PHE A 163 2.19 15.43 8.57
C PHE A 163 3.60 16.00 8.45
N VAL A 164 3.74 17.09 7.71
CA VAL A 164 4.98 17.87 7.59
C VAL A 164 4.65 19.36 7.62
N VAL A 165 5.64 20.18 7.95
CA VAL A 165 5.54 21.63 7.91
C VAL A 165 6.40 22.14 6.76
N SER A 166 5.91 23.14 6.03
CA SER A 166 6.67 23.75 4.94
C SER A 166 7.86 24.57 5.49
N GLU A 167 9.05 24.27 4.98
CA GLU A 167 10.29 24.98 5.28
C GLU A 167 10.59 26.08 4.25
N PHE A 168 9.88 26.08 3.12
CA PHE A 168 10.13 27.02 2.03
C PHE A 168 9.29 28.29 2.18
N LYS A 169 9.96 29.44 2.16
CA LYS A 169 9.31 30.74 2.02
C LYS A 169 9.40 31.17 0.57
N TYR A 170 8.28 31.11 -0.14
CA TYR A 170 8.19 31.68 -1.48
C TYR A 170 8.42 33.19 -1.39
N ASN A 171 9.44 33.72 -2.05
CA ASN A 171 9.68 35.16 -2.08
C ASN A 171 8.69 35.81 -3.05
N TYR A 172 7.53 36.23 -2.53
CA TYR A 172 6.54 36.98 -3.31
C TYR A 172 7.00 38.38 -3.75
N ASN A 173 8.22 38.82 -3.41
CA ASN A 173 8.76 40.12 -3.79
C ASN A 173 9.78 40.07 -4.94
N ASP A 174 10.15 38.90 -5.46
CA ASP A 174 10.93 38.77 -6.72
C ASP A 174 9.98 38.75 -7.92
N TRP A 175 9.19 39.80 -8.05
CA TRP A 175 8.51 40.12 -9.30
C TRP A 175 9.41 41.14 -10.00
N ASP A 176 10.08 40.73 -11.06
CA ASP A 176 10.60 41.67 -12.07
C ASP A 176 9.48 42.63 -12.51
#